data_AF-A0A9W6KQQ0-F1
#
_entry.id   AF-A0A9W6KQQ0-F1
#
_cell.length_a   1.000
_cell.length_b   1.000
_cell.length_c   1.000
_cell.angle_alpha   90.00
_cell.angle_beta   90.00
_cell.angle_gamma   90.00
#
_symmetry.space_group_name_H-M   'P 1'
#
loop_
_entity.id
_entity.type
_entity.pdbx_description
1 polymer ?
#
loop_
_entity_poly.entity_id
_entity_poly.type
_entity_poly.pdbx_seq_one_letter_code
_entity_poly.pdbx_strand_id
1 'polypeptide(L)'
;MSKKQQRAVPAANPTTTANPATSSTSSATVPATPTPTVKVMIVCVPDELPGEALTSRQLDKHFNVSGTLAPRFWASPGMWMWQRSQLVDARKGQPTYCAGGPARLLDLAGMRHAAGLGAGVRHQVWSRVVQGTRPAMPWPQLLQQHLADPAKLPLDEAINRYNNQPRVIAMRMHNAVTVGAGRLDLRELEMFQAGPVAYQHYRATTALAADTVITADGARLAPASDAFAHRVTYLEQATHYLAGIDETQRLLAVTL
;
A
#
# COMPACT_ATOMS: atom_id res chain seq x y z
N MET A 1 -90.98 18.48 9.87
CA MET A 1 -91.98 17.50 10.35
C MET A 1 -91.84 16.21 9.54
N SER A 2 -91.95 15.05 10.20
CA SER A 2 -92.00 13.66 9.68
C SER A 2 -90.70 13.11 9.04
N LYS A 3 -89.87 12.36 9.79
CA LYS A 3 -89.95 10.91 10.09
C LYS A 3 -90.16 10.02 8.85
N LYS A 4 -89.13 9.24 8.51
CA LYS A 4 -89.27 7.81 8.23
C LYS A 4 -88.00 7.04 8.62
N GLN A 5 -88.18 6.23 9.67
CA GLN A 5 -87.34 5.11 10.08
C GLN A 5 -87.49 3.95 9.09
N GLN A 6 -86.39 3.20 8.90
CA GLN A 6 -86.30 1.75 8.73
C GLN A 6 -84.86 1.45 8.27
N ARG A 7 -84.13 0.39 8.68
CA ARG A 7 -84.20 -0.63 9.73
C ARG A 7 -82.83 -1.33 9.63
N ALA A 8 -82.21 -1.65 10.76
CA ALA A 8 -80.89 -2.27 10.84
C ALA A 8 -80.90 -3.78 10.52
N VAL A 9 -79.79 -4.29 9.97
CA VAL A 9 -79.33 -5.70 10.01
C VAL A 9 -77.79 -5.68 10.15
N PRO A 10 -77.16 -6.55 10.96
CA PRO A 10 -75.82 -6.31 11.52
C PRO A 10 -74.71 -6.99 10.70
N ALA A 11 -73.52 -6.42 10.71
CA ALA A 11 -72.32 -7.10 10.20
C ALA A 11 -71.10 -6.79 11.07
N ALA A 12 -70.68 -7.85 11.77
CA ALA A 12 -69.31 -8.26 12.10
C ALA A 12 -68.26 -7.18 12.42
N ASN A 13 -67.77 -7.23 13.66
CA ASN A 13 -66.47 -6.69 14.06
C ASN A 13 -65.35 -7.25 13.18
N PRO A 14 -64.53 -6.41 12.51
CA PRO A 14 -63.24 -6.85 12.02
C PRO A 14 -62.21 -6.75 13.15
N THR A 15 -61.74 -7.93 13.53
CA THR A 15 -60.50 -8.22 14.25
C THR A 15 -59.38 -7.28 13.84
N THR A 16 -58.84 -6.55 14.81
CA THR A 16 -57.59 -5.78 14.68
C THR A 16 -56.44 -6.75 14.45
N THR A 17 -56.08 -6.96 13.19
CA THR A 17 -54.85 -7.66 12.81
C THR A 17 -53.66 -6.78 13.14
N ALA A 18 -53.00 -7.05 14.27
CA ALA A 18 -51.71 -6.46 14.60
C ALA A 18 -50.67 -6.91 13.56
N ASN A 19 -50.21 -5.99 12.72
CA ASN A 19 -49.02 -6.20 11.89
C ASN A 19 -47.80 -6.32 12.82
N PRO A 20 -47.01 -7.41 12.77
CA PRO A 20 -45.71 -7.40 13.38
C PRO A 20 -44.84 -6.42 12.59
N ALA A 21 -44.40 -5.36 13.24
CA ALA A 21 -43.36 -4.48 12.75
C ALA A 21 -42.11 -5.33 12.51
N THR A 22 -41.82 -5.61 11.24
CA THR A 22 -40.55 -6.19 10.83
C THR A 22 -39.49 -5.13 11.08
N SER A 23 -38.90 -5.17 12.27
CA SER A 23 -37.66 -4.47 12.58
C SER A 23 -36.58 -4.98 11.63
N SER A 24 -36.38 -4.25 10.54
CA SER A 24 -35.23 -4.39 9.67
C SER A 24 -34.01 -3.97 10.48
N THR A 25 -33.36 -4.96 11.08
CA THR A 25 -32.01 -4.82 11.62
C THR A 25 -31.11 -4.44 10.44
N SER A 26 -30.87 -3.15 10.28
CA SER A 26 -29.87 -2.63 9.34
C SER A 26 -28.53 -3.15 9.84
N SER A 27 -28.08 -4.27 9.26
CA SER A 27 -26.72 -4.73 9.40
C SER A 27 -25.82 -3.58 8.99
N ALA A 28 -25.13 -2.98 9.95
CA ALA A 28 -24.15 -1.94 9.69
C ALA A 28 -23.13 -2.50 8.69
N THR A 29 -23.24 -2.07 7.44
CA THR A 29 -22.29 -2.44 6.38
C THR A 29 -20.93 -1.92 6.81
N VAL A 30 -20.02 -2.83 7.15
CA VAL A 30 -18.62 -2.49 7.39
C VAL A 30 -18.11 -1.76 6.14
N PRO A 31 -17.58 -0.53 6.26
CA PRO A 31 -17.15 0.21 5.08
C PRO A 31 -16.07 -0.58 4.36
N ALA A 32 -16.37 -0.98 3.12
CA ALA A 32 -15.44 -1.69 2.27
C ALA A 32 -14.21 -0.81 2.03
N THR A 33 -13.06 -1.28 2.49
CA THR A 33 -11.80 -0.56 2.44
C THR A 33 -10.96 -1.11 1.27
N PRO A 34 -10.29 -0.26 0.47
CA PRO A 34 -9.44 -0.73 -0.62
C PRO A 34 -8.39 -1.74 -0.15
N THR A 35 -8.25 -2.88 -0.82
CA THR A 35 -7.17 -3.83 -0.50
C THR A 35 -5.80 -3.18 -0.73
N PRO A 36 -4.81 -3.39 0.16
CA PRO A 36 -3.46 -2.90 -0.06
C PRO A 36 -2.80 -3.60 -1.26
N THR A 37 -2.20 -2.82 -2.15
CA THR A 37 -1.38 -3.35 -3.24
C THR A 37 0.01 -3.69 -2.72
N VAL A 38 0.36 -4.98 -2.70
CA VAL A 38 1.69 -5.48 -2.30
C VAL A 38 2.40 -6.03 -3.53
N LYS A 39 3.54 -5.43 -3.89
CA LYS A 39 4.40 -5.89 -5.01
C LYS A 39 5.71 -6.47 -4.53
N VAL A 40 6.25 -5.89 -3.47
CA VAL A 40 7.52 -6.32 -2.86
C VAL A 40 7.33 -6.47 -1.37
N MET A 41 7.74 -7.63 -0.87
CA MET A 41 7.76 -7.97 0.54
C MET A 41 9.20 -8.15 1.01
N ILE A 42 9.49 -7.63 2.21
CA ILE A 42 10.75 -7.89 2.89
C ILE A 42 10.50 -8.98 3.93
N VAL A 43 11.27 -10.05 3.87
CA VAL A 43 11.19 -11.17 4.81
C VAL A 43 12.42 -11.12 5.70
N CYS A 44 12.19 -11.03 7.00
CA CYS A 44 13.23 -11.12 8.01
C CYS A 44 13.30 -12.57 8.46
N VAL A 45 14.48 -13.19 8.35
CA VAL A 45 14.68 -14.58 8.73
C VAL A 45 15.83 -14.68 9.74
N PRO A 46 15.74 -15.58 10.73
CA PRO A 46 16.84 -15.84 11.64
C PRO A 46 18.07 -16.37 10.88
N ASP A 47 19.28 -16.13 11.44
CA ASP A 47 20.56 -16.47 10.77
C ASP A 47 20.78 -17.98 10.59
N GLU A 48 20.06 -18.82 11.35
CA GLU A 48 20.19 -20.28 11.35
C GLU A 48 19.79 -20.95 10.03
N LEU A 49 19.22 -20.20 9.08
CA LEU A 49 18.83 -20.74 7.79
C LEU A 49 20.01 -20.77 6.81
N PRO A 50 20.40 -21.97 6.32
CA PRO A 50 21.43 -22.08 5.29
C PRO A 50 21.05 -21.24 4.06
N GLY A 51 22.01 -20.58 3.41
CA GLY A 51 21.74 -19.79 2.21
C GLY A 51 21.13 -20.61 1.06
N GLU A 52 21.42 -21.91 1.02
CA GLU A 52 20.83 -22.90 0.10
C GLU A 52 19.34 -23.16 0.40
N ALA A 53 18.87 -22.83 1.61
CA ALA A 53 17.48 -22.93 2.04
C ALA A 53 16.63 -21.70 1.64
N LEU A 54 17.23 -20.70 0.99
CA LEU A 54 16.59 -19.44 0.61
C LEU A 54 16.24 -19.43 -0.89
N THR A 55 15.64 -20.51 -1.38
CA THR A 55 15.02 -20.54 -2.72
C THR A 55 13.55 -20.11 -2.65
N SER A 56 12.96 -19.67 -3.78
CA SER A 56 11.53 -19.32 -3.85
C SER A 56 10.61 -20.42 -3.33
N ARG A 57 10.94 -21.69 -3.62
CA ARG A 57 10.19 -22.87 -3.17
C ARG A 57 10.25 -23.07 -1.66
N GLN A 58 11.36 -22.72 -1.01
CA GLN A 58 11.52 -22.84 0.43
C GLN A 58 10.93 -21.63 1.17
N LEU A 59 10.97 -20.43 0.58
CA LEU A 59 10.23 -19.28 1.08
C LEU A 59 8.72 -19.57 1.16
N ASP A 60 8.18 -20.20 0.12
CA ASP A 60 6.78 -20.63 0.10
C ASP A 60 6.50 -21.68 1.19
N LYS A 61 7.35 -22.72 1.26
CA LYS A 61 7.17 -23.83 2.22
C LYS A 61 7.33 -23.43 3.69
N HIS A 62 8.29 -22.57 4.02
CA HIS A 62 8.67 -22.28 5.41
C HIS A 62 8.12 -20.96 5.93
N PHE A 63 7.84 -20.00 5.05
CA PHE A 63 7.37 -18.67 5.43
C PHE A 63 5.98 -18.35 4.86
N ASN A 64 5.36 -19.27 4.12
CA ASN A 64 4.11 -19.03 3.40
C ASN A 64 4.21 -17.79 2.49
N VAL A 65 5.39 -17.60 1.89
CA VAL A 65 5.72 -16.49 1.00
C VAL A 65 5.87 -17.03 -0.42
N SER A 66 4.80 -16.91 -1.21
CA SER A 66 4.85 -17.21 -2.64
C SER A 66 5.41 -16.01 -3.41
N GLY A 67 6.53 -16.18 -4.12
CA GLY A 67 7.12 -15.11 -4.91
C GLY A 67 8.53 -15.43 -5.42
N THR A 68 9.17 -14.45 -6.04
CA THR A 68 10.54 -14.56 -6.57
C THR A 68 11.48 -13.60 -5.85
N LEU A 69 12.71 -14.05 -5.57
CA LEU A 69 13.73 -13.18 -5.02
C LEU A 69 14.04 -12.04 -6.00
N ALA A 70 14.10 -10.82 -5.49
CA ALA A 70 14.30 -9.63 -6.31
C ALA A 70 15.46 -8.79 -5.77
N PRO A 71 16.39 -8.35 -6.63
CA PRO A 71 17.48 -7.47 -6.23
C PRO A 71 16.91 -6.14 -5.71
N ARG A 72 17.14 -5.85 -4.44
CA ARG A 72 16.66 -4.62 -3.80
C ARG A 72 17.73 -3.97 -2.95
N PHE A 73 18.51 -4.77 -2.24
CA PHE A 73 19.47 -4.28 -1.28
C PHE A 73 20.81 -3.96 -1.93
N TRP A 74 21.48 -2.95 -1.37
CA TRP A 74 22.88 -2.67 -1.66
C TRP A 74 23.75 -3.41 -0.65
N ALA A 75 24.78 -4.09 -1.13
CA ALA A 75 25.80 -4.63 -0.26
C ALA A 75 26.62 -3.49 0.36
N SER A 76 27.05 -3.67 1.60
CA SER A 76 27.95 -2.74 2.28
C SER A 76 29.26 -2.55 1.50
N PRO A 77 29.73 -1.31 1.27
CA PRO A 77 30.92 -1.05 0.48
C PRO A 77 32.22 -1.55 1.15
N GLY A 78 32.21 -1.76 2.47
CA GLY A 78 33.36 -2.25 3.25
C GLY A 78 33.46 -3.78 3.35
N MET A 79 32.62 -4.51 2.61
CA MET A 79 32.53 -5.97 2.72
C MET A 79 33.76 -6.69 2.17
N TRP A 80 34.24 -7.69 2.91
CA TRP A 80 35.34 -8.55 2.47
C TRP A 80 34.86 -9.53 1.39
N MET A 81 35.75 -9.92 0.47
CA MET A 81 35.36 -10.75 -0.69
C MET A 81 34.69 -12.08 -0.30
N TRP A 82 35.13 -12.72 0.79
CA TRP A 82 34.52 -13.96 1.27
C TRP A 82 33.16 -13.76 1.94
N GLN A 83 32.83 -12.55 2.40
CA GLN A 83 31.50 -12.25 2.94
C GLN A 83 30.45 -12.15 1.82
N ARG A 84 30.86 -11.96 0.56
CA ARG A 84 29.94 -11.91 -0.58
C ARG A 84 29.14 -13.19 -0.79
N SER A 85 29.67 -14.35 -0.39
CA SER A 85 28.93 -15.62 -0.47
C SER A 85 27.74 -15.68 0.50
N GLN A 86 27.66 -14.76 1.48
CA GLN A 86 26.53 -14.66 2.40
C GLN A 86 25.37 -13.84 1.83
N LEU A 87 25.60 -13.13 0.71
CA LEU A 87 24.55 -12.40 0.00
C LEU A 87 23.74 -13.34 -0.89
N VAL A 88 22.45 -13.05 -0.99
CA VAL A 88 21.48 -13.82 -1.79
C VAL A 88 21.27 -13.10 -3.13
N ASP A 89 21.41 -13.83 -4.25
CA ASP A 89 21.30 -13.31 -5.63
C ASP A 89 22.14 -12.04 -5.86
N ALA A 90 23.40 -12.06 -5.42
CA ALA A 90 24.31 -10.93 -5.61
C ALA A 90 24.68 -10.74 -7.09
N ARG A 91 24.44 -9.53 -7.60
CA ARG A 91 24.69 -9.13 -8.98
C ARG A 91 25.99 -8.37 -9.11
N LYS A 92 26.68 -8.56 -10.24
CA LYS A 92 27.86 -7.78 -10.58
C LYS A 92 27.48 -6.30 -10.72
N GLY A 93 28.24 -5.41 -10.08
CA GLY A 93 28.02 -3.97 -10.14
C GLY A 93 28.53 -3.23 -8.90
N GLN A 94 28.59 -1.90 -9.00
CA GLN A 94 28.87 -0.98 -7.90
C GLN A 94 27.76 0.09 -7.83
N PRO A 95 26.97 0.16 -6.74
CA PRO A 95 26.97 -0.77 -5.61
C PRO A 95 26.55 -2.19 -6.05
N THR A 96 27.00 -3.21 -5.31
CA THR A 96 26.57 -4.59 -5.55
C THR A 96 25.12 -4.74 -5.11
N TYR A 97 24.23 -5.02 -6.06
CA TYR A 97 22.82 -5.28 -5.79
C TYR A 97 22.59 -6.74 -5.42
N CYS A 98 21.75 -7.00 -4.44
CA CYS A 98 21.40 -8.36 -4.01
C CYS A 98 19.92 -8.44 -3.61
N ALA A 99 19.38 -9.65 -3.64
CA ALA A 99 18.05 -9.91 -3.12
C ALA A 99 18.01 -9.91 -1.59
N GLY A 100 19.16 -10.10 -0.93
CA GLY A 100 19.22 -10.06 0.53
C GLY A 100 20.54 -10.53 1.12
N GLY A 101 20.57 -10.66 2.44
CA GLY A 101 21.73 -11.08 3.22
C GLY A 101 21.63 -10.65 4.68
N PRO A 102 22.63 -10.98 5.52
CA PRO A 102 22.71 -10.50 6.90
C PRO A 102 22.67 -8.97 6.97
N ALA A 103 21.93 -8.39 7.92
CA ALA A 103 21.69 -6.95 8.02
C ALA A 103 23.00 -6.14 8.05
N ARG A 104 24.02 -6.62 8.78
CA ARG A 104 25.37 -6.00 8.84
C ARG A 104 26.11 -5.93 7.50
N LEU A 105 25.71 -6.76 6.53
CA LEU A 105 26.29 -6.81 5.19
C LEU A 105 25.52 -5.98 4.18
N LEU A 106 24.41 -5.35 4.57
CA LEU A 106 23.57 -4.52 3.71
C LEU A 106 23.77 -3.04 4.06
N ASP A 107 23.85 -2.18 3.04
CA ASP A 107 23.93 -0.73 3.19
C ASP A 107 22.53 -0.11 3.33
N LEU A 108 21.85 -0.44 4.43
CA LEU A 108 20.50 0.07 4.72
C LEU A 108 20.52 1.61 4.89
N ALA A 109 21.56 2.15 5.51
CA ALA A 109 21.71 3.59 5.70
C ALA A 109 21.89 4.33 4.37
N GLY A 110 22.78 3.85 3.50
CA GLY A 110 23.01 4.41 2.17
C GLY A 110 21.78 4.30 1.27
N MET A 111 21.07 3.17 1.30
CA MET A 111 19.80 3.02 0.59
C MET A 111 18.76 4.06 1.04
N ARG A 112 18.57 4.22 2.35
CA ARG A 112 17.63 5.19 2.92
C ARG A 112 18.00 6.61 2.51
N HIS A 113 19.27 6.96 2.62
CA HIS A 113 19.78 8.29 2.27
C HIS A 113 19.59 8.59 0.77
N ALA A 114 20.04 7.68 -0.10
CA ALA A 114 19.94 7.83 -1.54
C ALA A 114 18.47 7.93 -2.01
N ALA A 115 17.58 7.14 -1.44
CA ALA A 115 16.15 7.22 -1.74
C ALA A 115 15.53 8.55 -1.31
N GLY A 116 15.90 9.08 -0.14
CA GLY A 116 15.49 10.40 0.31
C GLY A 116 15.98 11.52 -0.61
N LEU A 117 17.26 11.52 -0.98
CA LEU A 117 17.81 12.52 -1.90
C LEU A 117 17.14 12.46 -3.28
N GLY A 118 17.00 11.27 -3.85
CA GLY A 118 16.33 11.08 -5.14
C GLY A 118 14.87 11.51 -5.11
N ALA A 119 14.19 11.33 -3.97
CA ALA A 119 12.84 11.81 -3.76
C ALA A 119 12.75 13.33 -3.72
N GLY A 120 13.74 14.01 -3.12
CA GLY A 120 13.82 15.48 -3.14
C GLY A 120 13.90 16.02 -4.57
N VAL A 121 14.79 15.46 -5.39
CA VAL A 121 14.91 15.83 -6.82
C VAL A 121 13.61 15.56 -7.56
N ARG A 122 13.00 14.39 -7.36
CA ARG A 122 11.74 14.02 -8.02
C ARG A 122 10.58 14.92 -7.59
N HIS A 123 10.52 15.35 -6.34
CA HIS A 123 9.50 16.30 -5.85
C HIS A 123 9.66 17.68 -6.50
N GLN A 124 10.88 18.16 -6.72
CA GLN A 124 11.12 19.39 -7.46
C GLN A 124 10.62 19.29 -8.92
N VAL A 125 10.86 18.16 -9.59
CA VAL A 125 10.32 17.90 -10.93
C VAL A 125 8.80 17.91 -10.90
N TRP A 126 8.18 17.16 -9.99
CA TRP A 126 6.73 17.13 -9.83
C TRP A 126 6.15 18.52 -9.59
N SER A 127 6.77 19.32 -8.71
CA SER A 127 6.31 20.68 -8.37
C SER A 127 6.26 21.59 -9.60
N ARG A 128 7.22 21.46 -10.52
CA ARG A 128 7.21 22.18 -11.81
C ARG A 128 6.11 21.66 -12.74
N VAL A 129 5.96 20.34 -12.83
CA VAL A 129 4.95 19.69 -13.69
C VAL A 129 3.53 20.09 -13.31
N VAL A 130 3.23 20.20 -12.01
CA VAL A 130 1.87 20.47 -11.53
C VAL A 130 1.63 21.95 -11.21
N GLN A 131 2.59 22.83 -11.49
CA GLN A 131 2.51 24.25 -11.20
C GLN A 131 1.23 24.85 -11.81
N GLY A 132 0.50 25.63 -11.00
CA GLY A 132 -0.76 26.26 -11.43
C GLY A 132 -2.00 25.35 -11.38
N THR A 133 -1.85 24.06 -11.08
CA THR A 133 -3.01 23.16 -10.87
C THR A 133 -3.47 23.18 -9.42
N ARG A 134 -4.77 23.03 -9.17
CA ARG A 134 -5.29 22.77 -7.81
C ARG A 134 -4.86 21.38 -7.33
N PRO A 135 -4.75 21.13 -6.01
CA PRO A 135 -4.59 19.78 -5.47
C PRO A 135 -5.69 18.86 -6.00
N ALA A 136 -5.31 17.64 -6.36
CA ALA A 136 -6.21 16.60 -6.81
C ALA A 136 -6.62 15.68 -5.65
N MET A 137 -7.85 15.18 -5.72
CA MET A 137 -8.35 14.07 -4.92
C MET A 137 -7.55 12.80 -5.25
N PRO A 138 -6.92 12.17 -4.25
CA PRO A 138 -6.23 10.88 -4.44
C PRO A 138 -7.16 9.77 -4.90
N TRP A 139 -6.63 8.82 -5.67
CA TRP A 139 -7.39 7.64 -6.11
C TRP A 139 -8.03 6.85 -4.97
N PRO A 140 -7.33 6.54 -3.84
CA PRO A 140 -7.93 5.80 -2.73
C PRO A 140 -9.20 6.45 -2.17
N GLN A 141 -9.29 7.77 -2.19
CA GLN A 141 -10.48 8.50 -1.71
C GLN A 141 -11.69 8.32 -2.65
N LEU A 142 -11.48 8.37 -3.96
CA LEU A 142 -12.55 8.11 -4.94
C LEU A 142 -12.98 6.64 -4.92
N LEU A 143 -12.03 5.73 -4.78
CA LEU A 143 -12.31 4.30 -4.64
C LEU A 143 -13.11 4.02 -3.36
N GLN A 144 -12.77 4.66 -2.24
CA GLN A 144 -13.53 4.53 -1.00
C GLN A 144 -14.96 5.07 -1.15
N GLN A 145 -15.16 6.18 -1.86
CA GLN A 145 -16.51 6.70 -2.16
C GLN A 145 -17.33 5.71 -2.98
N HIS A 146 -16.71 5.09 -4.00
CA HIS A 146 -17.35 4.04 -4.79
C HIS A 146 -17.71 2.82 -3.93
N LEU A 147 -16.78 2.34 -3.10
CA LEU A 147 -16.99 1.18 -2.24
C LEU A 147 -18.06 1.41 -1.16
N ALA A 148 -18.20 2.65 -0.68
CA ALA A 148 -19.22 3.02 0.30
C ALA A 148 -20.64 3.07 -0.31
N ASP A 149 -20.77 3.54 -1.54
CA ASP A 149 -22.05 3.60 -2.26
C ASP A 149 -21.82 3.49 -3.79
N PRO A 150 -21.78 2.26 -4.34
CA PRO A 150 -21.55 2.04 -5.76
C PRO A 150 -22.65 2.61 -6.67
N ALA A 151 -23.86 2.77 -6.14
CA ALA A 151 -24.99 3.31 -6.90
C ALA A 151 -24.86 4.82 -7.08
N LYS A 152 -24.33 5.53 -6.06
CA LYS A 152 -24.11 6.98 -6.10
C LYS A 152 -22.85 7.37 -6.86
N LEU A 153 -21.79 6.57 -6.77
CA LEU A 153 -20.56 6.77 -7.53
C LEU A 153 -20.15 5.47 -8.22
N PRO A 154 -20.62 5.21 -9.45
CA PRO A 154 -20.15 4.08 -10.24
C PRO A 154 -18.64 4.14 -10.48
N LEU A 155 -18.01 2.97 -10.64
CA LEU A 155 -16.54 2.88 -10.78
C LEU A 155 -16.02 3.69 -11.97
N ASP A 156 -16.68 3.62 -13.12
CA ASP A 156 -16.30 4.36 -14.32
C ASP A 156 -16.35 5.88 -14.09
N GLU A 157 -17.34 6.35 -13.33
CA GLU A 157 -17.43 7.76 -12.95
C GLU A 157 -16.30 8.14 -11.99
N ALA A 158 -15.96 7.28 -11.02
CA ALA A 158 -14.80 7.51 -10.16
C ALA A 158 -13.48 7.60 -10.96
N ILE A 159 -13.28 6.72 -11.94
CA ILE A 159 -12.13 6.71 -12.84
C ILE A 159 -12.09 7.99 -13.68
N ASN A 160 -13.21 8.37 -14.29
CA ASN A 160 -13.32 9.59 -15.09
C ASN A 160 -13.04 10.83 -14.25
N ARG A 161 -13.67 10.92 -13.08
CA ARG A 161 -13.44 12.00 -12.12
C ARG A 161 -11.99 12.09 -11.69
N TYR A 162 -11.31 10.97 -11.47
CA TYR A 162 -9.88 10.96 -11.14
C TYR A 162 -9.03 11.48 -12.30
N ASN A 163 -9.27 10.96 -13.51
CA ASN A 163 -8.46 11.26 -14.69
C ASN A 163 -8.67 12.67 -15.24
N ASN A 164 -9.83 13.28 -14.99
CA ASN A 164 -10.16 14.64 -15.45
C ASN A 164 -9.62 15.74 -14.53
N GLN A 165 -8.91 15.40 -13.46
CA GLN A 165 -8.32 16.40 -12.57
C GLN A 165 -7.12 17.09 -13.26
N PRO A 166 -7.04 18.42 -13.30
CA PRO A 166 -5.95 19.14 -13.99
C PRO A 166 -4.55 18.69 -13.58
N ARG A 167 -4.35 18.39 -12.30
CA ARG A 167 -3.07 17.88 -11.77
C ARG A 167 -2.72 16.47 -12.26
N VAL A 168 -3.71 15.59 -12.35
CA VAL A 168 -3.55 14.23 -12.89
C VAL A 168 -3.25 14.31 -14.39
N ILE A 169 -3.97 15.16 -15.14
CA ILE A 169 -3.71 15.42 -16.56
C ILE A 169 -2.27 15.93 -16.76
N ALA A 170 -1.81 16.91 -15.97
CA ALA A 170 -0.46 17.45 -16.07
C ALA A 170 0.62 16.36 -15.86
N MET A 171 0.45 15.52 -14.83
CA MET A 171 1.34 14.37 -14.60
C MET A 171 1.30 13.35 -15.75
N ARG A 172 0.11 13.08 -16.31
CA ARG A 172 -0.04 12.17 -17.46
C ARG A 172 0.65 12.72 -18.71
N MET A 173 0.53 14.02 -18.98
CA MET A 173 1.19 14.68 -20.11
C MET A 173 2.72 14.66 -19.96
N HIS A 174 3.25 14.96 -18.77
CA HIS A 174 4.68 14.80 -18.46
C HIS A 174 5.15 13.37 -18.70
N ASN A 175 4.38 12.39 -18.21
CA ASN A 175 4.68 10.98 -18.39
C ASN A 175 4.53 10.50 -19.84
N ALA A 176 3.78 11.19 -20.71
CA ALA A 176 3.65 10.79 -22.11
C ALA A 176 4.97 10.95 -22.88
N VAL A 177 5.82 11.89 -22.46
CA VAL A 177 7.12 12.18 -23.08
C VAL A 177 8.31 11.75 -22.23
N THR A 178 8.07 11.26 -21.01
CA THR A 178 9.12 10.85 -20.08
C THR A 178 9.17 9.32 -19.90
N VAL A 179 10.38 8.75 -20.03
CA VAL A 179 10.65 7.32 -19.86
C VAL A 179 11.50 7.06 -18.61
N GLY A 180 11.44 5.84 -18.09
CA GLY A 180 12.28 5.39 -16.97
C GLY A 180 12.06 6.14 -15.66
N ALA A 181 13.15 6.41 -14.95
CA ALA A 181 13.15 6.92 -13.57
C ALA A 181 12.60 8.36 -13.42
N GLY A 182 12.47 9.11 -14.53
CA GLY A 182 11.90 10.45 -14.57
C GLY A 182 10.37 10.47 -14.60
N ARG A 183 9.71 9.31 -14.77
CA ARG A 183 8.25 9.21 -14.68
C ARG A 183 7.77 9.50 -13.27
N LEU A 184 6.63 10.17 -13.17
CA LEU A 184 5.95 10.48 -11.92
C LEU A 184 4.80 9.48 -11.72
N ASP A 185 4.91 8.57 -10.75
CA ASP A 185 3.87 7.59 -10.50
C ASP A 185 2.62 8.28 -9.95
N LEU A 186 1.48 8.11 -10.63
CA LEU A 186 0.20 8.67 -10.19
C LEU A 186 -0.26 8.09 -8.84
N ARG A 187 0.20 6.89 -8.47
CA ARG A 187 -0.10 6.28 -7.17
C ARG A 187 0.60 7.00 -6.02
N GLU A 188 1.62 7.81 -6.31
CA GLU A 188 2.33 8.63 -5.33
C GLU A 188 1.80 10.07 -5.27
N LEU A 189 0.74 10.41 -6.04
CA LEU A 189 0.17 11.75 -6.10
C LEU A 189 -0.11 12.33 -4.70
N GLU A 190 -0.72 11.55 -3.81
CA GLU A 190 -1.02 11.97 -2.45
C GLU A 190 0.26 12.31 -1.67
N MET A 191 1.32 11.51 -1.81
CA MET A 191 2.61 11.75 -1.15
C MET A 191 3.31 12.99 -1.71
N PHE A 192 3.22 13.23 -3.02
CA PHE A 192 3.73 14.47 -3.59
C PHE A 192 3.00 15.70 -3.03
N GLN A 193 1.68 15.61 -2.87
CA GLN A 193 0.84 16.69 -2.32
C GLN A 193 1.06 16.93 -0.82
N ALA A 194 1.48 15.92 -0.07
CA ALA A 194 1.86 16.05 1.34
C ALA A 194 3.13 16.92 1.56
N GLY A 195 3.89 17.19 0.50
CA GLY A 195 5.02 18.11 0.50
C GLY A 195 6.38 17.42 0.39
N PRO A 196 7.46 18.20 0.22
CA PRO A 196 8.78 17.68 -0.12
C PRO A 196 9.36 16.80 1.00
N VAL A 197 9.23 17.21 2.25
CA VAL A 197 9.78 16.47 3.40
C VAL A 197 9.04 15.14 3.61
N ALA A 198 7.70 15.16 3.52
CA ALA A 198 6.88 13.95 3.60
C ALA A 198 7.26 12.95 2.50
N TYR A 199 7.39 13.44 1.25
CA TYR A 199 7.78 12.60 0.11
C TYR A 199 9.20 12.02 0.26
N GLN A 200 10.15 12.80 0.76
CA GLN A 200 11.50 12.31 1.05
C GLN A 200 11.50 11.21 2.10
N HIS A 201 10.82 11.43 3.23
CA HIS A 201 10.74 10.44 4.30
C HIS A 201 10.03 9.17 3.84
N TYR A 202 8.93 9.29 3.10
CA TYR A 202 8.24 8.14 2.51
C TYR A 202 9.14 7.28 1.64
N ARG A 203 9.87 7.90 0.72
CA ARG A 203 10.73 7.16 -0.20
C ARG A 203 11.92 6.55 0.54
N ALA A 204 12.45 7.25 1.54
CA ALA A 204 13.51 6.76 2.41
C ALA A 204 13.07 5.52 3.21
N THR A 205 11.88 5.53 3.83
CA THR A 205 11.38 4.38 4.61
C THR A 205 10.92 3.23 3.69
N THR A 206 10.25 3.55 2.58
CA THR A 206 9.83 2.54 1.59
C THR A 206 11.02 1.84 0.96
N ALA A 207 12.17 2.50 0.79
CA ALA A 207 13.38 1.84 0.27
C ALA A 207 13.77 0.62 1.12
N LEU A 208 13.61 0.71 2.44
CA LEU A 208 13.90 -0.36 3.39
C LEU A 208 12.75 -1.35 3.53
N ALA A 209 11.56 -0.85 3.82
CA ALA A 209 10.42 -1.69 4.21
C ALA A 209 9.63 -2.26 3.02
N ALA A 210 9.76 -1.68 1.83
CA ALA A 210 8.93 -2.02 0.67
C ALA A 210 7.41 -1.91 0.99
N ASP A 211 6.56 -2.78 0.43
CA ASP A 211 5.12 -2.73 0.59
C ASP A 211 4.61 -3.54 1.81
N THR A 212 5.41 -4.47 2.31
CA THR A 212 5.11 -5.32 3.48
C THR A 212 6.40 -5.85 4.09
N VAL A 213 6.44 -6.01 5.42
CA VAL A 213 7.51 -6.71 6.14
C VAL A 213 6.94 -7.94 6.84
N ILE A 214 7.60 -9.09 6.67
CA ILE A 214 7.42 -10.26 7.52
C ILE A 214 8.55 -10.25 8.55
N THR A 215 8.20 -10.25 9.81
CA THR A 215 9.14 -10.27 10.93
C THR A 215 9.70 -11.68 11.15
N ALA A 216 10.78 -11.80 11.91
CA ALA A 216 11.44 -13.09 12.18
C ALA A 216 10.55 -14.10 12.94
N ASP A 217 9.57 -13.62 13.71
CA ASP A 217 8.53 -14.42 14.37
C ASP A 217 7.32 -14.73 13.45
N GLY A 218 7.38 -14.31 12.18
CA GLY A 218 6.35 -14.57 11.18
C GLY A 218 5.18 -13.59 11.19
N ALA A 219 5.20 -12.56 12.04
CA ALA A 219 4.17 -11.53 12.02
C ALA A 219 4.26 -10.69 10.73
N ARG A 220 3.09 -10.35 10.16
CA ARG A 220 3.00 -9.55 8.93
C ARG A 220 2.68 -8.10 9.26
N LEU A 221 3.64 -7.22 9.01
CA LEU A 221 3.43 -5.76 9.00
C LEU A 221 3.06 -5.33 7.58
N ALA A 222 1.82 -4.90 7.40
CA ALA A 222 1.30 -4.44 6.11
C ALA A 222 0.34 -3.26 6.33
N PRO A 223 0.19 -2.37 5.33
CA PRO A 223 -0.83 -1.33 5.41
C PRO A 223 -2.22 -1.96 5.37
N ALA A 224 -3.16 -1.44 6.16
CA ALA A 224 -4.54 -1.92 6.15
C ALA A 224 -5.27 -1.62 4.82
N SER A 225 -4.80 -0.65 4.04
CA SER A 225 -5.31 -0.34 2.70
C SER A 225 -4.30 0.45 1.86
N ASP A 226 -4.67 0.70 0.60
CA ASP A 226 -3.94 1.65 -0.26
C ASP A 226 -4.12 3.12 0.14
N ALA A 227 -4.95 3.42 1.13
CA ALA A 227 -5.02 4.75 1.70
C ALA A 227 -3.69 5.10 2.36
N PHE A 228 -3.27 6.33 2.12
CA PHE A 228 -1.98 6.82 2.55
C PHE A 228 -1.75 6.77 4.05
N ALA A 229 -2.76 7.13 4.85
CA ALA A 229 -2.66 7.08 6.31
C ALA A 229 -2.28 5.67 6.81
N HIS A 230 -2.83 4.63 6.19
CA HIS A 230 -2.49 3.25 6.53
C HIS A 230 -1.07 2.87 6.08
N ARG A 231 -0.62 3.38 4.93
CA ARG A 231 0.78 3.22 4.48
C ARG A 231 1.78 3.91 5.40
N VAL A 232 1.47 5.10 5.89
CA VAL A 232 2.31 5.81 6.86
C VAL A 232 2.39 5.02 8.16
N THR A 233 1.25 4.59 8.70
CA THR A 233 1.18 3.77 9.93
C THR A 233 2.03 2.50 9.80
N TYR A 234 1.90 1.80 8.67
CA TYR A 234 2.72 0.63 8.36
C TYR A 234 4.22 0.97 8.30
N LEU A 235 4.61 2.03 7.58
CA LEU A 235 6.01 2.40 7.43
C LEU A 235 6.66 2.83 8.75
N GLU A 236 5.90 3.45 9.65
CA GLU A 236 6.34 3.76 11.02
C GLU A 236 6.65 2.48 11.81
N GLN A 237 5.71 1.53 11.82
CA GLN A 237 5.87 0.23 12.48
C GLN A 237 7.05 -0.56 11.88
N ALA A 238 7.11 -0.66 10.56
CA ALA A 238 8.15 -1.39 9.84
C ALA A 238 9.54 -0.77 10.05
N THR A 239 9.64 0.57 10.05
CA THR A 239 10.92 1.25 10.30
C THR A 239 11.37 1.04 11.74
N HIS A 240 10.45 1.08 12.71
CA HIS A 240 10.78 0.80 14.11
C HIS A 240 11.28 -0.64 14.28
N TYR A 241 10.59 -1.61 13.66
CA TYR A 241 11.02 -3.00 13.66
C TYR A 241 12.40 -3.18 13.02
N LEU A 242 12.60 -2.66 11.80
CA LEU A 242 13.88 -2.78 11.06
C LEU A 242 15.05 -2.05 11.74
N ALA A 243 14.79 -1.08 12.62
CA ALA A 243 15.82 -0.43 13.41
C ALA A 243 16.31 -1.30 14.60
N GLY A 244 15.51 -2.30 15.00
CA GLY A 244 15.80 -3.19 16.12
C GLY A 244 16.20 -4.62 15.74
N ILE A 245 16.39 -4.90 14.45
CA ILE A 245 16.83 -6.24 14.01
C ILE A 245 18.29 -6.50 14.41
N ASP A 246 18.59 -7.77 14.67
CA ASP A 246 19.96 -8.19 14.95
C ASP A 246 20.81 -8.10 13.67
N GLU A 247 22.08 -7.74 13.83
CA GLU A 247 23.03 -7.61 12.72
C GLU A 247 23.23 -8.91 11.91
N THR A 248 22.98 -10.06 12.54
CA THR A 248 23.05 -11.40 11.94
C THR A 248 21.74 -11.81 11.25
N GLN A 249 20.61 -11.20 11.62
CA GLN A 249 19.33 -11.47 10.96
C GLN A 249 19.43 -11.14 9.48
N ARG A 250 18.81 -11.98 8.66
CA ARG A 250 18.86 -11.85 7.21
C ARG A 250 17.60 -11.17 6.72
N LEU A 251 17.78 -10.22 5.82
CA LEU A 251 16.70 -9.57 5.09
C LEU A 251 16.66 -10.11 3.67
N LEU A 252 15.48 -10.44 3.18
CA LEU A 252 15.24 -10.94 1.82
C LEU A 252 14.13 -10.13 1.17
N ALA A 253 14.34 -9.69 -0.07
CA ALA A 253 13.35 -9.02 -0.87
C ALA A 253 12.69 -10.00 -1.84
N VAL A 254 11.37 -10.09 -1.79
CA VAL A 254 10.55 -11.00 -2.59
C VAL A 254 9.53 -10.19 -3.39
N THR A 255 9.49 -10.37 -4.70
CA THR A 255 8.42 -9.88 -5.58
C THR A 255 7.28 -10.89 -5.69
N LEU A 256 6.05 -10.40 -5.62
CA LEU A 256 4.81 -11.17 -5.73
C LEU A 256 4.27 -11.20 -7.17
#